data_AF-A0A948VXD2-F1
#
_entry.id   AF-A0A948VXD2-F1
#
_cell.length_a   1.000
_cell.length_b   1.000
_cell.length_c   1.000
_cell.angle_alpha   90.00
_cell.angle_beta   90.00
_cell.angle_gamma   90.00
#
_symmetry.space_group_name_H-M   'P 1'
#
loop_
_entity.id
_entity.type
_entity.pdbx_description
1 polymer ?
#
loop_
_entity_poly.entity_id
_entity_poly.type
_entity_poly.pdbx_seq_one_letter_code
_entity_poly.pdbx_strand_id
1 'polypeptide(L)'
;MTFAGRCWNHPQPLNRITVTDVLHALEEQTDGLFRVDDFRPVPCPHPTCSSCTYALVKGDQVIPIPRLLNVDEYIDYAANRSLPDLSPELQSVFNTLWSMAAVAGSDKTTRALNGLVCDSGADLPARPRLSAERFFVVQVHGFMDEYNFDIKRLMKCCVHELLPDGRTVPFCAYNNLGYRQQVKLEMLSQQPSSKFISG
;
A
#
# COMPACT_ATOMS: atom_id res chain seq x y z
N MET A 1 -10.61 16.98 -14.01
CA MET A 1 -10.04 16.17 -12.90
C MET A 1 -11.09 15.22 -12.35
N THR A 2 -10.71 13.99 -11.97
CA THR A 2 -11.62 13.08 -11.28
C THR A 2 -11.00 12.59 -9.98
N PHE A 3 -11.68 12.87 -8.86
CA PHE A 3 -11.29 12.38 -7.54
C PHE A 3 -11.85 10.97 -7.32
N ALA A 4 -11.09 10.12 -6.64
CA ALA A 4 -11.55 8.83 -6.14
C ALA A 4 -11.62 8.88 -4.61
N GLY A 5 -12.62 8.22 -4.01
CA GLY A 5 -12.85 8.22 -2.56
C GLY A 5 -13.88 9.25 -2.09
N ARG A 6 -14.01 9.43 -0.76
CA ARG A 6 -14.91 10.43 -0.14
C ARG A 6 -14.20 11.77 -0.09
N CYS A 7 -14.66 12.73 -0.87
CA CYS A 7 -14.18 14.11 -0.83
C CYS A 7 -15.40 15.02 -0.63
N TRP A 8 -15.44 15.75 0.49
CA TRP A 8 -16.60 16.59 0.85
C TRP A 8 -16.57 17.96 0.17
N ASN A 9 -15.39 18.45 -0.21
CA ASN A 9 -15.17 19.76 -0.83
C ASN A 9 -14.23 19.64 -2.03
N HIS A 10 -14.25 20.61 -2.96
CA HIS A 10 -13.19 20.69 -3.96
C HIS A 10 -11.84 20.94 -3.25
N PRO A 11 -10.83 20.07 -3.45
CA PRO A 11 -9.56 20.23 -2.76
C PRO A 11 -8.89 21.51 -3.22
N GLN A 12 -8.60 22.38 -2.27
CA GLN A 12 -7.84 23.59 -2.52
C GLN A 12 -6.37 23.20 -2.71
N PRO A 13 -5.67 23.69 -3.75
CA PRO A 13 -4.28 23.31 -4.00
C PRO A 13 -3.34 23.61 -2.83
N LEU A 14 -3.70 24.56 -1.96
CA LEU A 14 -2.93 24.98 -0.80
C LEU A 14 -3.27 24.21 0.49
N ASN A 15 -4.38 23.47 0.52
CA ASN A 15 -4.79 22.70 1.69
C ASN A 15 -4.68 21.21 1.40
N ARG A 16 -3.45 20.69 1.53
CA ARG A 16 -3.09 19.33 1.16
C ARG A 16 -2.45 18.62 2.35
N ILE A 17 -2.72 17.33 2.43
CA ILE A 17 -2.05 16.41 3.35
C ILE A 17 -1.17 15.47 2.52
N THR A 18 0.09 15.33 2.91
CA THR A 18 1.04 14.40 2.30
C THR A 18 1.00 13.05 3.01
N VAL A 19 1.66 12.03 2.43
CA VAL A 19 1.85 10.74 3.12
C VAL A 19 2.53 10.96 4.48
N THR A 20 3.54 11.81 4.54
CA THR A 20 4.27 12.14 5.77
C THR A 20 3.38 12.81 6.82
N ASP A 21 2.53 13.77 6.40
CA ASP A 21 1.59 14.43 7.33
C ASP A 21 0.60 13.43 7.92
N VAL A 22 0.12 12.47 7.13
CA VAL A 22 -0.74 11.38 7.63
C VAL A 22 0.00 10.52 8.66
N LEU A 23 1.28 10.21 8.45
CA LEU A 23 2.05 9.43 9.41
C LEU A 23 2.27 10.18 10.73
N HIS A 24 2.58 11.48 10.69
CA HIS A 24 2.68 12.29 11.90
C HIS A 24 1.34 12.41 12.64
N ALA A 25 0.25 12.63 11.90
CA ALA A 25 -1.09 12.68 12.49
C ALA A 25 -1.50 11.34 13.11
N LEU A 26 -1.11 10.21 12.50
CA LEU A 26 -1.34 8.88 13.06
C LEU A 26 -0.54 8.66 14.35
N GLU A 27 0.73 9.10 14.39
CA GLU A 27 1.56 9.00 15.59
C GLU A 27 0.97 9.80 16.75
N GLU A 28 0.53 11.03 16.49
CA GLU A 28 -0.16 11.88 17.46
C GLU A 28 -1.49 11.26 17.91
N GLN A 29 -2.34 10.82 16.96
CA GLN A 29 -3.65 10.24 17.26
C GLN A 29 -3.55 8.95 18.08
N THR A 30 -2.47 8.17 17.90
CA THR A 30 -2.29 6.88 18.54
C THR A 30 -1.38 6.91 19.77
N ASP A 31 -1.01 8.10 20.24
CA ASP A 31 -0.12 8.31 21.40
C ASP A 31 1.18 7.49 21.29
N GLY A 32 1.77 7.46 20.08
CA GLY A 32 3.01 6.74 19.79
C GLY A 32 2.88 5.22 19.67
N LEU A 33 1.67 4.65 19.68
CA LEU A 33 1.44 3.23 19.37
C LEU A 33 2.05 2.88 18.00
N PHE A 34 1.78 3.74 17.01
CA PHE A 34 2.50 3.77 15.74
C PHE A 34 3.34 5.03 15.68
N ARG A 35 4.62 4.92 15.32
CA ARG A 35 5.52 6.06 15.12
C ARG A 35 5.85 6.16 13.65
N VAL A 36 6.23 7.35 13.18
CA VAL A 36 6.67 7.54 11.79
C VAL A 36 7.78 6.55 11.40
N ASP A 37 8.70 6.28 12.34
CA ASP A 37 9.81 5.33 12.17
C ASP A 37 9.38 3.85 12.17
N ASP A 38 8.11 3.52 12.38
CA ASP A 38 7.58 2.16 12.16
C ASP A 38 7.17 1.92 10.70
N PHE A 39 7.12 2.95 9.86
CA PHE A 39 6.65 2.85 8.48
C PHE A 39 7.79 2.79 7.49
N ARG A 40 7.61 2.01 6.42
CA ARG A 40 8.60 1.89 5.34
C ARG A 40 7.94 1.98 3.97
N PRO A 41 8.65 2.52 2.96
CA PRO A 41 8.14 2.53 1.60
C PRO A 41 7.86 1.12 1.08
N VAL A 42 6.79 0.97 0.30
CA VAL A 42 6.54 -0.28 -0.44
C VAL A 42 7.40 -0.28 -1.71
N PRO A 43 8.14 -1.35 -2.04
CA PRO A 43 9.06 -1.43 -3.19
C PRO A 43 8.37 -1.46 -4.56
N CYS A 44 7.05 -1.66 -4.59
CA CYS A 44 6.27 -1.78 -5.81
C CYS A 44 6.06 -0.41 -6.52
N PRO A 45 5.50 0.63 -5.87
CA PRO A 45 5.45 1.98 -6.44
C PRO A 45 6.71 2.81 -6.13
N HIS A 46 6.77 4.04 -6.65
CA HIS A 46 7.79 5.00 -6.21
C HIS A 46 7.75 5.20 -4.67
N PRO A 47 8.90 5.35 -3.97
CA PRO A 47 8.94 5.40 -2.50
C PRO A 47 8.09 6.50 -1.86
N THR A 48 7.83 7.58 -2.58
CA THR A 48 6.98 8.70 -2.12
C THR A 48 5.48 8.45 -2.32
N CYS A 49 5.09 7.37 -3.01
CA CYS A 49 3.68 7.06 -3.26
C CYS A 49 3.04 6.30 -2.12
N SER A 50 3.79 5.45 -1.40
CA SER A 50 3.19 4.61 -0.37
C SER A 50 4.15 4.27 0.75
N SER A 51 3.62 4.24 1.97
CA SER A 51 4.31 3.76 3.16
C SER A 51 3.41 2.76 3.89
N CYS A 52 3.98 1.68 4.42
CA CYS A 52 3.23 0.68 5.17
C CYS A 52 3.98 0.17 6.40
N THR A 53 3.22 -0.36 7.36
CA THR A 53 3.73 -1.14 8.48
C THR A 53 2.79 -2.29 8.80
N TYR A 54 3.36 -3.41 9.24
CA TYR A 54 2.61 -4.53 9.80
C TYR A 54 2.66 -4.44 11.32
N ALA A 55 1.60 -4.89 11.99
CA ALA A 55 1.54 -4.98 13.43
C ALA A 55 1.02 -6.36 13.86
N LEU A 56 1.56 -6.86 14.95
CA LEU A 56 1.11 -8.04 15.66
C LEU A 56 0.13 -7.64 16.76
N VAL A 57 -1.03 -8.29 16.81
CA VAL A 57 -2.05 -8.14 17.84
C VAL A 57 -1.93 -9.32 18.83
N LYS A 58 -1.60 -9.02 20.08
CA LYS A 58 -1.45 -9.99 21.19
C LYS A 58 -2.34 -9.56 22.36
N GLY A 59 -3.59 -10.06 22.37
CA GLY A 59 -4.59 -9.60 23.32
C GLY A 59 -4.88 -8.12 23.07
N ASP A 60 -4.72 -7.29 24.09
CA ASP A 60 -4.94 -5.83 24.00
C ASP A 60 -3.70 -5.06 23.51
N GLN A 61 -2.58 -5.74 23.22
CA GLN A 61 -1.36 -5.10 22.73
C GLN A 61 -1.28 -5.17 21.20
N VAL A 62 -0.95 -4.02 20.59
CA VAL A 62 -0.60 -3.91 19.17
C VAL A 62 0.87 -3.53 19.09
N ILE A 63 1.68 -4.37 18.43
CA ILE A 63 3.13 -4.21 18.34
C ILE A 63 3.52 -4.10 16.86
N PRO A 64 3.98 -2.93 16.39
CA PRO A 64 4.55 -2.81 15.05
C PRO A 64 5.73 -3.78 14.85
N ILE A 65 5.70 -4.52 13.74
CA ILE A 65 6.74 -5.51 13.41
C ILE A 65 8.15 -4.91 13.42
N PRO A 66 8.38 -3.65 12.97
CA PRO A 66 9.71 -3.05 13.05
C PRO A 66 10.29 -2.83 14.44
N ARG A 67 9.49 -3.00 15.50
CA ARG A 67 9.98 -2.95 16.88
C ARG A 67 10.38 -4.32 17.42
N LEU A 68 9.93 -5.38 16.76
CA LEU A 68 10.30 -6.76 17.09
C LEU A 68 11.58 -7.19 16.36
N LEU A 69 11.92 -6.52 15.26
CA LEU A 69 13.03 -6.88 14.39
C LEU A 69 13.80 -5.63 14.01
N ASN A 70 15.13 -5.72 13.94
CA ASN A 70 15.96 -4.64 13.41
C ASN A 70 15.81 -4.55 11.88
N VAL A 71 14.70 -3.99 11.40
CA VAL A 71 14.35 -3.97 9.96
C VAL A 71 15.32 -3.12 9.14
N ASP A 72 16.06 -2.21 9.77
CA ASP A 72 16.97 -1.30 9.08
C ASP A 72 18.15 -2.04 8.42
N GLU A 73 18.61 -3.14 9.00
CA GLU A 73 19.60 -4.03 8.36
C GLU A 73 19.04 -4.73 7.09
N TYR A 74 17.72 -4.81 6.95
CA TYR A 74 17.05 -5.54 5.88
C TYR A 74 16.50 -4.62 4.79
N ILE A 75 16.51 -3.29 4.96
CA ILE A 75 15.92 -2.33 4.01
C ILE A 75 16.90 -1.84 2.95
N ASP A 76 18.20 -2.02 3.17
CA ASP A 76 19.19 -1.90 2.08
C ASP A 76 18.84 -2.82 0.88
N TYR A 77 18.08 -3.90 1.12
CA TYR A 77 17.45 -4.76 0.12
C TYR A 77 16.47 -4.02 -0.80
N ALA A 78 15.58 -3.18 -0.25
CA ALA A 78 14.52 -2.49 -1.00
C ALA A 78 15.00 -1.15 -1.60
N ALA A 79 16.04 -0.56 -1.02
CA ALA A 79 16.54 0.78 -1.35
C ALA A 79 17.60 0.81 -2.47
N ASN A 80 17.92 -0.33 -3.10
CA ASN A 80 18.82 -0.41 -4.25
C ASN A 80 20.32 -0.25 -3.87
N ARG A 81 20.83 -1.11 -2.97
CA ARG A 81 22.26 -1.35 -2.79
C ARG A 81 22.55 -2.85 -2.68
N SER A 82 23.59 -3.29 -3.40
CA SER A 82 24.17 -4.62 -3.26
C SER A 82 24.79 -4.77 -1.87
N LEU A 83 24.13 -5.47 -0.93
CA LEU A 83 24.68 -5.90 0.37
C LEU A 83 23.98 -7.19 0.85
N PRO A 84 24.55 -7.88 1.86
CA PRO A 84 25.20 -9.19 1.84
C PRO A 84 24.21 -10.38 1.60
N ASP A 85 24.72 -11.61 1.49
CA ASP A 85 23.95 -12.86 1.35
C ASP A 85 22.85 -13.02 2.43
N LEU A 86 21.69 -12.40 2.21
CA LEU A 86 20.48 -12.70 2.96
C LEU A 86 20.06 -14.12 2.58
N SER A 87 19.69 -14.92 3.58
CA SER A 87 19.16 -16.25 3.30
C SER A 87 17.95 -16.13 2.36
N PRO A 88 17.80 -17.03 1.36
CA PRO A 88 16.69 -16.99 0.41
C PRO A 88 15.32 -16.94 1.10
N GLU A 89 15.21 -17.52 2.29
CA GLU A 89 14.02 -17.53 3.13
C GLU A 89 13.64 -16.11 3.58
N LEU A 90 14.59 -15.34 4.10
CA LEU A 90 14.37 -13.95 4.55
C LEU A 90 14.01 -13.04 3.37
N GLN A 91 14.70 -13.16 2.23
CA GLN A 91 14.39 -12.38 1.03
C GLN A 91 12.95 -12.64 0.54
N SER A 92 12.52 -13.90 0.54
CA SER A 92 11.16 -14.30 0.15
C SER A 92 10.09 -13.70 1.07
N VAL A 93 10.38 -13.63 2.37
CA VAL A 93 9.53 -13.04 3.39
C VAL A 93 9.39 -11.53 3.19
N PHE A 94 10.49 -10.80 3.00
CA PHE A 94 10.45 -9.36 2.74
C PHE A 94 9.73 -9.00 1.44
N ASN A 95 10.00 -9.72 0.34
CA ASN A 95 9.28 -9.57 -0.92
C ASN A 95 7.77 -9.84 -0.79
N THR A 96 7.39 -10.71 0.13
CA THR A 96 6.00 -11.06 0.36
C THR A 96 5.28 -10.00 1.18
N LEU A 97 5.92 -9.45 2.21
CA LEU A 97 5.29 -8.52 3.15
C LEU A 97 5.31 -7.09 2.62
N TRP A 98 6.44 -6.62 2.14
CA TRP A 98 6.51 -5.30 1.52
C TRP A 98 6.20 -5.42 0.03
N SER A 99 5.00 -5.87 -0.30
CA SER A 99 4.47 -5.79 -1.66
C SER A 99 3.07 -5.19 -1.60
N MET A 100 2.66 -4.40 -2.60
CA MET A 100 1.28 -3.92 -2.68
C MET A 100 0.27 -5.07 -2.81
N ALA A 101 0.72 -6.24 -3.30
CA ALA A 101 -0.09 -7.46 -3.38
C ALA A 101 -0.13 -8.25 -2.06
N ALA A 102 0.55 -7.76 -1.01
CA ALA A 102 0.57 -8.40 0.30
C ALA A 102 -0.78 -8.20 1.00
N VAL A 103 -1.67 -9.15 0.82
CA VAL A 103 -2.98 -9.14 1.49
C VAL A 103 -2.77 -9.59 2.94
N ALA A 104 -3.05 -8.68 3.88
CA ALA A 104 -3.13 -9.04 5.30
C ALA A 104 -4.20 -10.14 5.47
N GLY A 105 -3.87 -11.17 6.25
CA GLY A 105 -4.76 -12.32 6.38
C GLY A 105 -4.48 -13.48 5.40
N SER A 106 -3.69 -13.28 4.33
CA SER A 106 -3.39 -14.39 3.40
C SER A 106 -2.43 -15.41 3.99
N ASP A 107 -2.51 -16.67 3.56
CA ASP A 107 -1.58 -17.73 4.01
C ASP A 107 -0.12 -17.40 3.70
N LYS A 108 0.14 -16.67 2.61
CA LYS A 108 1.49 -16.28 2.20
C LYS A 108 2.04 -15.21 3.14
N THR A 109 1.28 -14.14 3.37
CA THR A 109 1.63 -13.05 4.30
C THR A 109 1.76 -13.56 5.74
N THR A 110 0.83 -14.42 6.16
CA THR A 110 0.81 -14.98 7.52
C THR A 110 2.02 -15.87 7.77
N ARG A 111 2.41 -16.72 6.82
CA ARG A 111 3.63 -17.52 6.93
C ARG A 111 4.89 -16.64 7.00
N ALA A 112 4.95 -15.61 6.19
CA ALA A 112 6.06 -14.68 6.17
C ALA A 112 6.20 -13.92 7.51
N LEU A 113 5.09 -13.40 8.04
CA LEU A 113 5.09 -12.74 9.36
C LEU A 113 5.40 -13.71 10.50
N ASN A 114 4.94 -14.96 10.42
CA ASN A 114 5.28 -15.98 11.40
C ASN A 114 6.77 -16.31 11.43
N GLY A 115 7.42 -16.41 10.27
CA GLY A 115 8.87 -16.62 10.20
C GLY A 115 9.63 -15.51 10.94
N LEU A 116 9.28 -14.26 10.62
CA LEU A 116 9.84 -13.06 11.26
C LEU A 116 9.65 -13.04 12.78
N VAL A 117 8.43 -13.31 13.26
CA VAL A 117 8.13 -13.26 14.69
C VAL A 117 8.81 -14.40 15.45
N CYS A 118 8.90 -15.59 14.88
CA CYS A 118 9.60 -16.71 15.53
C CYS A 118 11.12 -16.48 15.63
N ASP A 119 11.74 -15.86 14.62
CA ASP A 119 13.19 -15.59 14.61
C ASP A 119 13.59 -14.40 15.48
N SER A 120 12.64 -13.51 15.81
CA SER A 120 12.89 -12.33 16.65
C SER A 120 13.21 -12.63 18.13
N GLY A 121 13.06 -13.88 18.58
CA GLY A 121 13.22 -14.25 19.98
C GLY A 121 12.18 -13.62 20.92
N ALA A 122 11.15 -12.96 20.37
CA ALA A 122 10.03 -12.46 21.14
C ALA A 122 9.40 -13.63 21.92
N ASP A 123 9.14 -13.41 23.22
CA ASP A 123 8.55 -14.40 24.12
C ASP A 123 7.09 -14.67 23.73
N LEU A 124 6.95 -15.46 22.67
CA LEU A 124 5.70 -16.01 22.20
C LEU A 124 5.60 -17.43 22.75
N PRO A 125 4.54 -17.74 23.51
CA PRO A 125 4.37 -19.07 24.06
C PRO A 125 4.41 -20.08 22.92
N ALA A 126 5.30 -21.07 23.04
CA ALA A 126 5.52 -22.13 22.07
C ALA A 126 4.19 -22.74 21.59
N ARG A 127 3.65 -22.22 20.48
CA ARG A 127 2.47 -22.71 19.77
C ARG A 127 2.64 -22.44 18.28
N PRO A 128 2.11 -23.34 17.42
CA PRO A 128 2.40 -23.35 16.00
C PRO A 128 1.78 -22.11 15.35
N ARG A 129 2.53 -21.43 14.47
CA ARG A 129 2.05 -20.43 13.50
C ARG A 129 0.84 -19.59 13.97
N LEU A 130 1.10 -18.36 14.42
CA LEU A 130 0.10 -17.33 14.68
C LEU A 130 -0.94 -17.26 13.56
N SER A 131 -2.20 -17.17 13.94
CA SER A 131 -3.30 -17.00 12.99
C SER A 131 -3.19 -15.68 12.26
N ALA A 132 -3.68 -15.66 11.03
CA ALA A 132 -3.66 -14.51 10.14
C ALA A 132 -4.33 -13.27 10.75
N GLU A 133 -5.35 -13.49 11.57
CA GLU A 133 -6.13 -12.48 12.31
C GLU A 133 -5.31 -11.71 13.35
N ARG A 134 -4.16 -12.25 13.76
CA ARG A 134 -3.24 -11.55 14.67
C ARG A 134 -2.39 -10.52 13.96
N PHE A 135 -2.45 -10.44 12.63
CA PHE A 135 -1.67 -9.49 11.86
C PHE A 135 -2.57 -8.43 11.25
N PHE A 136 -2.21 -7.18 11.48
CA PHE A 136 -2.87 -6.01 10.93
C PHE A 136 -1.86 -5.20 10.11
N VAL A 137 -2.33 -4.52 9.07
CA VAL A 137 -1.48 -3.67 8.22
C VAL A 137 -2.06 -2.27 8.19
N VAL A 138 -1.20 -1.27 8.36
CA VAL A 138 -1.52 0.13 8.08
C VAL A 138 -0.75 0.51 6.82
N GLN A 139 -1.47 0.94 5.79
CA GLN A 139 -0.88 1.44 4.55
C GLN A 139 -1.46 2.81 4.23
N VAL A 140 -0.56 3.75 3.94
CA VAL A 140 -0.89 5.08 3.45
C VAL A 140 -0.42 5.18 2.00
N HIS A 141 -1.30 5.60 1.10
CA HIS A 141 -0.99 5.76 -0.32
C HIS A 141 -1.44 7.14 -0.81
N GLY A 142 -0.51 7.89 -1.40
CA GLY A 142 -0.76 9.22 -1.97
C GLY A 142 -0.89 9.16 -3.48
N PHE A 143 -2.12 9.09 -3.99
CA PHE A 143 -2.39 9.23 -5.43
C PHE A 143 -2.11 10.67 -5.90
N MET A 144 -1.67 10.80 -7.14
CA MET A 144 -1.37 12.10 -7.76
C MET A 144 -2.62 12.74 -8.35
N ASP A 145 -2.64 14.07 -8.37
CA ASP A 145 -3.61 14.89 -9.08
C ASP A 145 -2.89 15.83 -10.07
N GLU A 146 -3.62 16.77 -10.69
CA GLU A 146 -3.07 17.69 -11.69
C GLU A 146 -1.99 18.66 -11.14
N TYR A 147 -1.94 18.87 -9.82
CA TYR A 147 -1.03 19.84 -9.19
C TYR A 147 0.26 19.19 -8.69
N ASN A 148 0.27 17.89 -8.41
CA ASN A 148 1.44 17.16 -7.95
C ASN A 148 1.81 15.97 -8.86
N PHE A 149 1.36 16.01 -10.12
CA PHE A 149 1.62 14.97 -11.11
C PHE A 149 3.12 14.87 -11.42
N ASP A 150 3.67 13.67 -11.28
CA ASP A 150 5.09 13.39 -11.50
C ASP A 150 5.25 12.15 -12.40
N ILE A 151 5.92 12.33 -13.53
CA ILE A 151 6.14 11.27 -14.52
C ILE A 151 7.08 10.18 -13.99
N LYS A 152 8.09 10.51 -13.17
CA LYS A 152 8.99 9.51 -12.55
C LYS A 152 8.23 8.61 -11.59
N ARG A 153 7.32 9.19 -10.79
CA ARG A 153 6.40 8.41 -9.94
C ARG A 153 5.48 7.52 -10.78
N LEU A 154 5.00 8.04 -11.91
CA LEU A 154 4.14 7.31 -12.84
C LEU A 154 4.84 6.12 -13.50
N MET A 155 6.09 6.28 -13.96
CA MET A 155 6.88 5.23 -14.61
C MET A 155 7.14 4.02 -13.69
N LYS A 156 7.15 4.23 -12.37
CA LYS A 156 7.28 3.17 -11.37
C LYS A 156 5.93 2.77 -10.75
N CYS A 157 4.81 3.22 -11.29
CA CYS A 157 3.52 2.90 -10.69
C CYS A 157 3.19 1.42 -10.91
N CYS A 158 2.65 0.77 -9.87
CA CYS A 158 2.17 -0.61 -9.97
C CYS A 158 0.65 -0.74 -9.78
N VAL A 159 -0.06 0.37 -9.58
CA VAL A 159 -1.52 0.42 -9.52
C VAL A 159 -2.04 0.86 -10.88
N HIS A 160 -2.76 -0.03 -11.57
CA HIS A 160 -3.20 0.19 -12.95
C HIS A 160 -4.69 -0.07 -13.11
N GLU A 161 -5.29 0.69 -14.01
CA GLU A 161 -6.64 0.47 -14.53
C GLU A 161 -6.53 -0.30 -15.84
N LEU A 162 -7.32 -1.35 -15.98
CA LEU A 162 -7.42 -2.11 -17.22
C LEU A 162 -8.45 -1.43 -18.13
N LEU A 163 -8.01 -1.03 -19.32
CA LEU A 163 -8.88 -0.44 -20.33
C LEU A 163 -9.65 -1.54 -21.11
N PRO A 164 -10.79 -1.21 -21.73
CA PRO A 164 -11.57 -2.16 -22.53
C PRO A 164 -10.79 -2.79 -23.70
N ASP A 165 -9.81 -2.07 -24.24
CA ASP A 165 -8.93 -2.55 -25.32
C ASP A 165 -7.76 -3.42 -24.81
N GLY A 166 -7.72 -3.72 -23.52
CA GLY A 166 -6.70 -4.56 -22.89
C GLY A 166 -5.42 -3.83 -22.50
N ARG A 167 -5.28 -2.53 -22.79
CA ARG A 167 -4.14 -1.74 -22.28
C ARG A 167 -4.27 -1.53 -20.78
N THR A 168 -3.14 -1.50 -20.09
CA THR A 168 -3.08 -1.09 -18.68
C THR A 168 -2.57 0.34 -18.59
N VAL A 169 -3.27 1.17 -17.81
CA VAL A 169 -2.89 2.58 -17.60
C VAL A 169 -2.70 2.83 -16.12
N PRO A 170 -1.57 3.45 -15.68
CA PRO A 170 -1.38 3.78 -14.28
C PRO A 170 -2.54 4.59 -13.72
N PHE A 171 -3.00 4.27 -12.51
CA PHE A 171 -4.21 4.85 -11.91
C PHE A 171 -4.22 6.39 -11.93
N CYS A 172 -3.08 7.00 -11.62
CA CYS A 172 -2.95 8.46 -11.63
C CYS A 172 -3.05 9.03 -13.05
N ALA A 173 -2.47 8.37 -14.06
CA ALA A 173 -2.63 8.77 -15.46
C ALA A 173 -4.08 8.60 -15.90
N TYR A 174 -4.71 7.49 -15.53
CA TYR A 174 -6.10 7.21 -15.87
C TYR A 174 -7.04 8.34 -15.43
N ASN A 175 -6.87 8.83 -14.20
CA ASN A 175 -7.74 9.86 -13.61
C ASN A 175 -7.36 11.31 -13.98
N ASN A 176 -6.12 11.59 -14.38
CA ASN A 176 -5.65 12.97 -14.62
C ASN A 176 -5.38 13.30 -16.10
N LEU A 177 -5.10 12.31 -16.95
CA LEU A 177 -4.72 12.54 -18.36
C LEU A 177 -5.86 12.29 -19.37
N GLY A 178 -7.12 12.23 -18.91
CA GLY A 178 -8.29 12.15 -19.79
C GLY A 178 -8.72 10.73 -20.20
N TYR A 179 -7.94 9.69 -19.90
CA TYR A 179 -8.29 8.30 -20.23
C TYR A 179 -9.64 7.87 -19.64
N ARG A 180 -9.92 8.25 -18.39
CA ARG A 180 -11.22 7.93 -17.76
C ARG A 180 -12.41 8.51 -18.52
N GLN A 181 -12.28 9.74 -19.02
CA GLN A 181 -13.33 10.39 -19.82
C GLN A 181 -13.50 9.68 -21.16
N GLN A 182 -12.41 9.33 -21.83
CA GLN A 182 -12.43 8.59 -23.10
C GLN A 182 -13.15 7.24 -22.92
N VAL A 183 -12.74 6.45 -21.93
CA VAL A 183 -13.36 5.16 -21.63
C VAL A 183 -14.83 5.31 -21.28
N LYS A 184 -15.20 6.33 -20.48
CA LYS A 184 -16.62 6.59 -20.16
C LYS A 184 -17.44 6.88 -21.42
N LEU A 185 -16.91 7.69 -22.34
CA LEU A 185 -17.59 8.01 -23.60
C LEU A 185 -17.73 6.78 -24.50
N GLU A 186 -16.67 5.98 -24.61
CA GLU A 186 -16.68 4.71 -25.35
C GLU A 186 -17.74 3.74 -24.79
N MET A 187 -17.75 3.53 -23.47
CA MET A 187 -18.73 2.65 -22.83
C MET A 187 -20.17 3.15 -23.00
N LEU A 188 -20.41 4.47 -22.93
CA LEU A 188 -21.73 5.06 -23.18
C LEU A 188 -22.16 4.88 -24.64
N SER A 189 -21.23 4.97 -25.60
CA SER A 189 -21.53 4.77 -27.02
C SER A 189 -21.89 3.31 -27.37
N GLN A 190 -21.46 2.35 -26.54
CA GLN A 190 -21.70 0.92 -26.72
C GLN A 190 -22.94 0.41 -25.96
N GLN A 191 -23.59 1.23 -25.13
CA GLN A 191 -24.83 0.84 -24.46
C GLN A 191 -25.97 0.72 -25.48
N PRO A 192 -26.63 -0.44 -25.62
CA PRO A 192 -27.80 -0.56 -26.48
C PRO A 192 -28.88 0.40 -25.98
N SER A 193 -29.43 1.22 -26.87
CA SER A 193 -30.58 2.08 -26.57
C SER A 193 -31.68 1.21 -25.97
N SER A 194 -31.99 1.36 -24.69
CA SER A 194 -33.13 0.69 -24.09
C SER A 194 -34.37 1.16 -24.84
N LYS A 195 -34.93 0.31 -25.70
CA LYS A 195 -36.27 0.54 -26.24
C LYS A 195 -37.19 0.64 -25.04
N PHE A 196 -37.68 1.84 -24.76
CA PHE A 196 -38.82 2.05 -23.88
C PHE A 196 -39.94 1.17 -24.45
N ILE A 197 -40.31 0.12 -23.71
CA ILE A 197 -41.55 -0.61 -23.96
C ILE A 197 -42.65 0.32 -23.45
N SER A 198 -43.21 1.12 -24.36
CA SER A 198 -44.46 1.84 -24.15
C SER A 198 -45.57 0.80 -24.08
N GLY A 199 -46.02 0.50 -22.85
CA GLY A 199 -47.29 -0.17 -22.59
C GLY A 199 -48.44 0.81 -22.60
#